data_AF-A0A9D2JVX8-F1
#
_entry.id   AF-A0A9D2JVX8-F1
#
_cell.length_a   1.000
_cell.length_b   1.000
_cell.length_c   1.000
_cell.angle_alpha   90.00
_cell.angle_beta   90.00
_cell.angle_gamma   90.00
#
_symmetry.space_group_name_H-M   'P 1'
#
loop_
_entity.id
_entity.type
_entity.pdbx_description
1 polymer ?
#
loop_
_entity_poly.entity_id
_entity_poly.type
_entity_poly.pdbx_seq_one_letter_code
_entity_poly.pdbx_strand_id
1 'polypeptide(L)'
;MKKILYLALALMLLCMQSCKQNKSAKVIVANDSVAETEVTDSTIYGVCGPGTAMHTLELITDAGDTLSLGIHDETDMVTSPVKGGLMSGDRMAVVTRLGEGGELEAVEVINLTSLLGRWTSIDKNFEIMEGGELKSYAKAEANPWTSWKIVNGKLVFNKDTFDIYQLGADSLYLENDKGIFAYKRIK
;
A
#
# COMPACT_ATOMS: atom_id res chain seq x y z
N MET A 1 -66.54 46.20 4.03
CA MET A 1 -65.93 44.88 4.35
C MET A 1 -64.57 45.14 4.99
N LYS A 2 -64.52 45.27 6.32
CA LYS A 2 -63.41 45.83 7.13
C LYS A 2 -62.88 44.79 8.14
N LYS A 3 -62.61 43.56 7.71
CA LYS A 3 -62.14 42.48 8.60
C LYS A 3 -61.08 41.56 7.97
N ILE A 4 -60.06 42.12 7.32
CA ILE A 4 -58.84 41.37 6.94
C ILE A 4 -57.57 42.17 7.31
N LEU A 5 -57.66 43.05 8.32
CA LEU A 5 -56.56 43.95 8.69
C LEU A 5 -56.03 43.71 10.12
N TYR A 6 -56.06 42.46 10.60
CA TYR A 6 -55.52 42.09 11.92
C TYR A 6 -54.99 40.65 11.94
N LEU A 7 -53.97 40.37 11.14
CA LEU A 7 -53.05 39.26 11.42
C LEU A 7 -51.61 39.79 11.37
N ALA A 8 -51.37 40.73 12.27
CA ALA A 8 -50.03 41.04 12.73
C ALA A 8 -49.60 39.96 13.73
N LEU A 9 -48.28 39.84 13.88
CA LEU A 9 -47.60 39.57 15.14
C LEU A 9 -47.24 38.11 15.46
N ALA A 10 -46.30 37.53 14.69
CA ALA A 10 -45.26 36.65 15.22
C ALA A 10 -44.26 36.26 14.12
N LEU A 11 -43.20 37.04 13.91
CA LEU A 11 -41.83 36.54 13.64
C LEU A 11 -40.90 37.74 13.48
N MET A 12 -40.54 38.34 14.61
CA MET A 12 -39.41 39.25 14.72
C MET A 12 -38.55 38.71 15.85
N LEU A 13 -37.45 38.03 15.51
CA LEU A 13 -36.32 37.72 16.40
C LEU A 13 -35.21 37.08 15.56
N LEU A 14 -34.42 37.90 14.86
CA LEU A 14 -33.06 37.56 14.49
C LEU A 14 -32.14 38.67 14.98
N CYS A 15 -31.23 38.28 15.86
CA CYS A 15 -30.38 39.13 16.67
C CYS A 15 -29.21 39.73 15.86
N MET A 16 -29.07 41.04 15.99
CA MET A 16 -27.87 41.86 16.25
C MET A 16 -26.43 41.30 16.06
N GLN A 17 -25.64 42.14 15.34
CA GLN A 17 -24.26 42.61 15.58
C GLN A 17 -23.08 41.65 15.24
N SER A 18 -22.23 41.91 14.23
CA SER A 18 -21.24 43.00 13.99
C SER A 18 -19.90 42.84 14.74
N CYS A 19 -18.80 42.67 13.99
CA CYS A 19 -17.43 43.19 14.21
C CYS A 19 -16.52 42.69 13.06
N LYS A 20 -16.23 43.49 12.03
CA LYS A 20 -15.08 44.41 11.82
C LYS A 20 -13.66 43.79 11.86
N GLN A 21 -13.06 43.75 10.66
CA GLN A 21 -11.70 44.15 10.25
C GLN A 21 -10.46 43.58 10.97
N ASN A 22 -9.51 42.98 10.22
CA ASN A 22 -8.29 43.68 9.75
C ASN A 22 -7.32 42.78 8.96
N LYS A 23 -6.53 43.44 8.11
CA LYS A 23 -5.53 42.93 7.16
C LYS A 23 -4.39 42.16 7.84
N SER A 24 -3.83 41.17 7.14
CA SER A 24 -2.37 41.01 7.08
C SER A 24 -1.98 40.34 5.77
N ALA A 25 -1.31 41.10 4.90
CA ALA A 25 -0.49 40.53 3.84
C ALA A 25 0.63 39.72 4.50
N LYS A 26 0.82 38.46 4.10
CA LYS A 26 1.99 37.67 4.44
C LYS A 26 2.78 37.41 3.16
N VAL A 27 3.72 38.32 2.93
CA VAL A 27 5.08 38.08 2.44
C VAL A 27 5.30 36.73 1.73
N ILE A 28 5.40 36.78 0.40
CA ILE A 28 6.06 35.73 -0.40
C ILE A 28 7.56 35.98 -0.23
N VAL A 29 8.21 35.21 0.64
CA VAL A 29 9.65 34.96 0.59
C VAL A 29 9.81 33.61 -0.08
N ALA A 30 10.59 33.60 -1.16
CA ALA A 30 10.94 32.41 -1.91
C ALA A 30 11.51 31.34 -0.99
N ASN A 31 10.94 30.13 -1.06
CA ASN A 31 11.69 28.93 -0.77
C ASN A 31 11.58 28.05 -2.00
N ASP A 32 12.73 27.83 -2.62
CA ASP A 32 12.93 26.83 -3.67
C ASP A 32 12.69 25.47 -3.02
N SER A 33 11.48 24.97 -3.14
CA SER A 33 11.12 23.63 -2.70
C SER A 33 10.64 22.93 -3.96
N VAL A 34 11.55 22.12 -4.52
CA VAL A 34 11.18 21.01 -5.39
C VAL A 34 9.98 20.36 -4.72
N ALA A 35 8.82 20.43 -5.36
CA ALA A 35 7.65 19.70 -4.91
C ALA A 35 8.04 18.22 -4.99
N GLU A 36 8.43 17.64 -3.85
CA GLU A 36 8.35 16.20 -3.67
C GLU A 36 6.88 15.87 -3.85
N THR A 37 6.52 15.41 -5.06
CA THR A 37 5.24 14.77 -5.28
C THR A 37 5.22 13.57 -4.35
N GLU A 38 4.57 13.69 -3.19
CA GLU A 38 4.32 12.55 -2.31
C GLU A 38 3.62 11.49 -3.14
N VAL A 39 4.36 10.44 -3.50
CA VAL A 39 3.80 9.33 -4.26
C VAL A 39 2.79 8.66 -3.33
N THR A 40 1.51 8.87 -3.63
CA THR A 40 0.42 8.24 -2.87
C THR A 40 0.52 6.73 -3.08
N ASP A 41 0.70 5.99 -1.99
CA ASP A 41 0.76 4.54 -2.02
C ASP A 41 -0.63 3.96 -2.36
N SER A 42 -0.70 3.20 -3.44
CA SER A 42 -1.95 2.56 -3.91
C SER A 42 -2.10 1.12 -3.43
N THR A 43 -1.19 0.61 -2.58
CA THR A 43 -1.26 -0.76 -2.08
C THR A 43 -2.41 -0.95 -1.09
N ILE A 44 -3.25 -1.95 -1.35
CA ILE A 44 -4.36 -2.41 -0.50
C ILE A 44 -3.87 -3.60 0.33
N TYR A 45 -4.07 -3.54 1.64
CA TYR A 45 -3.71 -4.61 2.57
C TYR A 45 -4.95 -5.39 3.02
N GLY A 46 -4.77 -6.69 3.23
CA GLY A 46 -5.85 -7.57 3.68
C GLY A 46 -5.42 -9.00 3.95
N VAL A 47 -6.42 -9.87 4.02
CA VAL A 47 -6.30 -11.32 4.21
C VAL A 47 -6.87 -12.02 2.98
N CYS A 48 -6.16 -13.03 2.48
CA CYS A 48 -6.67 -13.91 1.43
C CYS A 48 -7.89 -14.70 1.94
N GLY A 49 -9.03 -14.49 1.29
CA GLY A 49 -10.31 -15.07 1.66
C GLY A 49 -10.48 -16.51 1.15
N PRO A 50 -11.40 -17.28 1.77
CA PRO A 50 -11.69 -18.66 1.38
C PRO A 50 -12.34 -18.79 -0.01
N GLY A 51 -12.90 -17.71 -0.57
CA GLY A 51 -13.47 -17.64 -1.90
C GLY A 51 -12.45 -17.54 -3.05
N THR A 52 -11.15 -17.53 -2.72
CA THR A 52 -10.06 -17.47 -3.71
C THR A 52 -10.04 -18.72 -4.61
N ALA A 53 -9.87 -18.50 -5.90
CA ALA A 53 -9.87 -19.52 -6.96
C ALA A 53 -8.72 -19.29 -7.94
N MET A 54 -8.63 -20.10 -9.00
CA MET A 54 -7.50 -20.11 -9.95
C MET A 54 -7.22 -18.75 -10.61
N HIS A 55 -8.25 -17.96 -10.92
CA HIS A 55 -8.12 -16.66 -11.60
C HIS A 55 -8.81 -15.53 -10.82
N THR A 56 -9.02 -15.72 -9.53
CA THR A 56 -9.74 -14.76 -8.70
C THR A 56 -9.21 -14.79 -7.29
N LEU A 57 -8.78 -13.63 -6.79
CA LEU A 57 -8.46 -13.42 -5.39
C LEU A 57 -9.68 -12.83 -4.67
N GLU A 58 -10.12 -13.49 -3.62
CA GLU A 58 -10.96 -12.86 -2.61
C GLU A 58 -10.06 -12.18 -1.58
N LEU A 59 -10.12 -10.87 -1.46
CA LEU A 59 -9.34 -10.11 -0.48
C LEU A 59 -10.29 -9.52 0.56
N ILE A 60 -10.17 -9.94 1.82
CA ILE A 60 -10.82 -9.29 2.95
C ILE A 60 -9.87 -8.18 3.40
N THR A 61 -10.18 -6.94 3.06
CA THR A 61 -9.32 -5.78 3.34
C THR A 61 -9.23 -5.49 4.83
N ASP A 62 -8.19 -4.77 5.25
CA ASP A 62 -8.03 -4.35 6.64
C ASP A 62 -9.17 -3.43 7.13
N ALA A 63 -9.92 -2.80 6.21
CA ALA A 63 -11.13 -2.02 6.51
C ALA A 63 -12.38 -2.89 6.76
N GLY A 64 -12.31 -4.19 6.44
CA GLY A 64 -13.40 -5.16 6.60
C GLY A 64 -14.22 -5.40 5.33
N ASP A 65 -13.95 -4.68 4.24
CA ASP A 65 -14.61 -4.91 2.95
C ASP A 65 -14.04 -6.16 2.26
N THR A 66 -14.89 -6.90 1.54
CA THR A 66 -14.48 -8.02 0.70
C THR A 66 -14.41 -7.59 -0.76
N LEU A 67 -13.23 -7.72 -1.37
CA LEU A 67 -12.99 -7.48 -2.79
C LEU A 67 -12.86 -8.82 -3.52
N SER A 68 -13.45 -8.91 -4.71
CA SER A 68 -13.19 -9.99 -5.66
C SER A 68 -12.37 -9.41 -6.81
N LEU A 69 -11.13 -9.88 -6.95
CA LEU A 69 -10.14 -9.33 -7.86
C LEU A 69 -9.78 -10.37 -8.92
N GLY A 70 -9.93 -10.01 -10.19
CA GLY A 70 -9.49 -10.86 -11.29
C GLY A 70 -7.97 -10.98 -11.30
N ILE A 71 -7.46 -12.20 -11.53
CA ILE A 71 -6.04 -12.47 -11.74
C ILE A 71 -5.86 -12.95 -13.17
N HIS A 72 -5.15 -12.15 -13.95
CA HIS A 72 -4.66 -12.54 -15.26
C HIS A 72 -3.28 -13.15 -15.09
N ASP A 73 -3.25 -14.45 -14.78
CA ASP A 73 -2.00 -15.19 -14.74
C ASP A 73 -1.47 -15.33 -16.16
N GLU A 74 -0.31 -14.73 -16.40
CA GLU A 74 0.49 -15.07 -17.55
C GLU A 74 1.13 -16.45 -17.35
N THR A 75 1.43 -17.15 -18.45
CA THR A 75 1.92 -18.54 -18.42
C THR A 75 3.30 -18.70 -17.74
N ASP A 76 4.00 -17.59 -17.45
CA ASP A 76 5.31 -17.58 -16.80
C ASP A 76 5.20 -17.12 -15.34
N MET A 77 5.88 -17.84 -14.42
CA MET A 77 5.96 -17.46 -13.01
C MET A 77 6.61 -16.09 -12.80
N VAL A 78 7.43 -15.63 -13.74
CA VAL A 78 8.06 -14.31 -13.71
C VAL A 78 7.02 -13.20 -13.91
N THR A 79 6.12 -13.39 -14.87
CA THR A 79 5.12 -12.38 -15.24
C THR A 79 3.79 -12.58 -14.52
N SER A 80 3.63 -13.67 -13.76
CA SER A 80 2.51 -13.82 -12.84
C SER A 80 2.49 -12.66 -11.84
N PRO A 81 1.33 -12.01 -11.65
CA PRO A 81 1.16 -10.96 -10.64
C PRO A 81 1.25 -11.52 -9.21
N VAL A 82 1.21 -12.84 -9.02
CA VAL A 82 1.19 -13.47 -7.68
C VAL A 82 2.58 -13.85 -7.22
N LYS A 83 3.05 -13.21 -6.14
CA LYS A 83 4.32 -13.49 -5.47
C LYS A 83 4.04 -14.14 -4.11
N GLY A 84 4.48 -15.39 -3.94
CA GLY A 84 4.34 -16.13 -2.67
C GLY A 84 3.04 -16.90 -2.46
N GLY A 85 2.21 -17.05 -3.50
CA GLY A 85 1.03 -17.92 -3.53
C GLY A 85 -0.21 -17.35 -2.83
N LEU A 86 -1.35 -18.03 -3.02
CA LEU A 86 -2.68 -17.58 -2.57
C LEU A 86 -3.30 -18.56 -1.56
N MET A 87 -2.78 -18.62 -0.34
CA MET A 87 -3.35 -19.48 0.70
C MET A 87 -4.37 -18.69 1.52
N SER A 88 -5.56 -19.27 1.73
CA SER A 88 -6.58 -18.65 2.57
C SER A 88 -6.06 -18.42 3.99
N GLY A 89 -6.28 -17.23 4.53
CA GLY A 89 -5.79 -16.79 5.84
C GLY A 89 -4.45 -16.03 5.79
N ASP A 90 -3.73 -16.06 4.67
CA ASP A 90 -2.46 -15.33 4.56
C ASP A 90 -2.67 -13.82 4.40
N ARG A 91 -1.71 -13.03 4.89
CA ARG A 91 -1.69 -11.57 4.73
C ARG A 91 -1.17 -11.19 3.35
N MET A 92 -1.88 -10.28 2.70
CA MET A 92 -1.62 -9.87 1.33
C MET A 92 -1.43 -8.36 1.23
N ALA A 93 -0.53 -7.95 0.34
CA ALA A 93 -0.43 -6.60 -0.18
C ALA A 93 -0.75 -6.63 -1.68
N VAL A 94 -1.73 -5.85 -2.12
CA VAL A 94 -2.28 -5.94 -3.48
C VAL A 94 -2.32 -4.57 -4.14
N VAL A 95 -1.86 -4.49 -5.38
CA VAL A 95 -2.09 -3.34 -6.26
C VAL A 95 -3.14 -3.73 -7.28
N THR A 96 -4.14 -2.86 -7.47
CA THR A 96 -5.23 -3.11 -8.40
C THR A 96 -5.24 -2.13 -9.57
N ARG A 97 -5.90 -2.54 -10.65
CA ARG A 97 -6.22 -1.72 -11.81
C ARG A 97 -7.68 -1.96 -12.19
N LEU A 98 -8.35 -0.95 -12.74
CA LEU A 98 -9.63 -1.14 -13.40
C LEU A 98 -9.41 -1.75 -14.79
N GLY A 99 -9.90 -2.97 -15.00
CA GLY A 99 -9.85 -3.67 -16.27
C GLY A 99 -10.79 -3.05 -17.32
N GLU A 100 -10.66 -3.49 -18.57
CA GLU A 100 -11.46 -2.96 -19.70
C GLU A 100 -12.97 -3.17 -19.52
N GLY A 101 -13.36 -4.24 -18.80
CA GLY A 101 -14.75 -4.56 -18.47
C GLY A 101 -15.32 -3.81 -17.26
N GLY A 102 -14.53 -2.94 -16.60
CA GLY A 102 -14.92 -2.26 -15.37
C GLY A 102 -14.78 -3.10 -14.09
N GLU A 103 -14.21 -4.30 -14.20
CA GLU A 103 -13.87 -5.16 -13.06
C GLU A 103 -12.49 -4.78 -12.49
N LEU A 104 -12.28 -5.01 -11.19
CA LEU A 104 -10.97 -4.79 -10.58
C LEU A 104 -10.07 -6.01 -10.81
N GLU A 105 -8.88 -5.73 -11.33
CA GLU A 105 -7.84 -6.72 -11.57
C GLU A 105 -6.70 -6.51 -10.58
N ALA A 106 -6.17 -7.59 -10.02
CA ALA A 106 -4.92 -7.55 -9.27
C ALA A 106 -3.75 -7.55 -10.27
N VAL A 107 -2.93 -6.50 -10.22
CA VAL A 107 -1.74 -6.37 -11.08
C VAL A 107 -0.45 -6.72 -10.34
N GLU A 108 -0.48 -6.72 -9.00
CA GLU A 108 0.58 -7.22 -8.13
C GLU A 108 -0.07 -7.75 -6.85
N VAL A 109 0.29 -8.97 -6.45
CA VAL A 109 -0.19 -9.64 -5.23
C VAL A 109 1.02 -10.20 -4.49
N ILE A 110 1.37 -9.61 -3.37
CA ILE A 110 2.48 -10.06 -2.52
C ILE A 110 1.91 -10.74 -1.29
N ASN A 111 2.19 -12.04 -1.14
CA ASN A 111 1.92 -12.78 0.08
C ASN A 111 2.96 -12.41 1.14
N LEU A 112 2.54 -11.54 2.06
CA LEU A 112 3.36 -11.05 3.15
C LEU A 112 3.70 -12.18 4.12
N THR A 113 2.77 -13.11 4.40
CA THR A 113 3.03 -14.27 5.25
C THR A 113 4.21 -15.09 4.70
N SER A 114 4.24 -15.32 3.39
CA SER A 114 5.35 -15.97 2.70
C SER A 114 6.63 -15.13 2.71
N LEU A 115 6.54 -13.80 2.58
CA LEU A 115 7.71 -12.92 2.57
C LEU A 115 8.45 -12.89 3.91
N LEU A 116 7.72 -12.97 5.02
CA LEU A 116 8.28 -12.98 6.37
C LEU A 116 9.26 -14.14 6.59
N GLY A 117 10.25 -13.90 7.44
CA GLY A 117 11.24 -14.88 7.84
C GLY A 117 12.66 -14.54 7.40
N ARG A 118 13.55 -15.52 7.55
CA ARG A 118 14.99 -15.32 7.39
C ARG A 118 15.49 -15.76 6.03
N TRP A 119 16.27 -14.89 5.41
CA TRP A 119 16.78 -15.01 4.05
C TRP A 119 18.31 -14.86 4.03
N THR A 120 18.98 -15.62 3.18
CA THR A 120 20.45 -15.57 3.07
C THR A 120 20.93 -15.72 1.63
N SER A 121 22.00 -14.99 1.31
CA SER A 121 22.83 -15.15 0.12
C SER A 121 24.29 -15.41 0.56
N ILE A 122 25.23 -15.28 -0.37
CA ILE A 122 26.68 -15.38 -0.10
C ILE A 122 27.14 -14.22 0.81
N ASP A 123 26.56 -13.04 0.65
CA ASP A 123 27.02 -11.78 1.24
C ASP A 123 26.00 -11.11 2.18
N LYS A 124 24.73 -11.57 2.17
CA LYS A 124 23.66 -11.06 3.02
C LYS A 124 23.04 -12.17 3.85
N ASN A 125 22.61 -11.82 5.06
CA ASN A 125 21.79 -12.64 5.92
C ASN A 125 20.89 -11.70 6.71
N PHE A 126 19.59 -11.78 6.50
CA PHE A 126 18.63 -10.87 7.12
C PHE A 126 17.30 -11.56 7.39
N GLU A 127 16.49 -10.96 8.26
CA GLU A 127 15.16 -11.43 8.59
C GLU A 127 14.15 -10.30 8.41
N ILE A 128 13.14 -10.57 7.61
CA ILE A 128 11.98 -9.69 7.40
C ILE A 128 10.96 -10.08 8.47
N MET A 129 10.69 -9.16 9.40
CA MET A 129 9.81 -9.42 10.53
C MET A 129 8.48 -8.68 10.35
N GLU A 130 7.44 -9.19 11.01
CA GLU A 130 6.15 -8.51 11.04
C GLU A 130 6.29 -7.09 11.63
N GLY A 131 5.48 -6.14 11.16
CA GLY A 131 5.51 -4.76 11.65
C GLY A 131 6.58 -3.87 11.01
N GLY A 132 7.27 -4.33 9.98
CA GLY A 132 8.17 -3.51 9.17
C GLY A 132 9.61 -3.44 9.69
N GLU A 133 9.98 -4.25 10.67
CA GLU A 133 11.37 -4.37 11.15
C GLU A 133 12.15 -5.35 10.27
N LEU A 134 13.42 -5.01 9.98
CA LEU A 134 14.35 -5.88 9.26
C LEU A 134 15.64 -6.02 10.06
N LYS A 135 16.07 -7.26 10.30
CA LYS A 135 17.28 -7.53 11.08
C LYS A 135 18.38 -8.16 10.24
N SER A 136 19.48 -7.43 10.03
CA SER A 136 20.70 -7.97 9.41
C SER A 136 21.54 -8.80 10.41
N TYR A 137 22.08 -9.91 9.94
CA TYR A 137 22.96 -10.82 10.68
C TYR A 137 24.37 -10.93 10.06
N ALA A 138 24.61 -10.27 8.93
CA ALA A 138 25.93 -10.22 8.31
C ALA A 138 26.90 -9.40 9.18
N LYS A 139 27.92 -10.06 9.76
CA LYS A 139 28.83 -9.49 10.77
C LYS A 139 29.66 -8.27 10.31
N ALA A 140 29.71 -7.97 9.02
CA ALA A 140 30.58 -6.95 8.43
C ALA A 140 29.82 -5.86 7.66
N GLU A 141 28.50 -5.75 7.83
CA GLU A 141 27.71 -4.75 7.10
C GLU A 141 27.77 -3.40 7.82
N ALA A 142 28.53 -2.44 7.27
CA ALA A 142 28.65 -1.09 7.84
C ALA A 142 27.33 -0.29 7.79
N ASN A 143 26.40 -0.72 6.94
CA ASN A 143 25.17 0.00 6.62
C ASN A 143 23.99 -0.98 6.44
N PRO A 144 23.54 -1.66 7.52
CA PRO A 144 22.51 -2.68 7.40
C PRO A 144 21.15 -2.10 7.03
N TRP A 145 20.32 -2.94 6.42
CA TRP A 145 18.89 -2.72 6.34
C TRP A 145 18.28 -2.88 7.74
N THR A 146 17.28 -2.05 8.04
CA THR A 146 16.69 -1.98 9.41
C THR A 146 15.17 -1.96 9.41
N SER A 147 14.56 -1.61 8.27
CA SER A 147 13.12 -1.58 8.12
C SER A 147 12.72 -1.95 6.70
N TRP A 148 11.49 -2.41 6.55
CA TRP A 148 10.86 -2.70 5.28
C TRP A 148 9.40 -2.24 5.24
N LYS A 149 8.88 -2.01 4.04
CA LYS A 149 7.46 -1.80 3.75
C LYS A 149 7.17 -2.16 2.29
N ILE A 150 5.91 -2.33 1.95
CA ILE A 150 5.48 -2.32 0.55
C ILE A 150 5.02 -0.91 0.19
N VAL A 151 5.40 -0.42 -0.99
CA VAL A 151 4.89 0.83 -1.55
C VAL A 151 4.65 0.61 -3.04
N ASN A 152 3.41 0.77 -3.50
CA ASN A 152 3.01 0.56 -4.90
C ASN A 152 3.49 -0.80 -5.46
N GLY A 153 3.37 -1.86 -4.65
CA GLY A 153 3.79 -3.21 -5.04
C GLY A 153 5.30 -3.46 -5.01
N LYS A 154 6.12 -2.48 -4.59
CA LYS A 154 7.57 -2.64 -4.45
C LYS A 154 7.96 -2.90 -3.00
N LEU A 155 8.97 -3.75 -2.80
CA LEU A 155 9.58 -3.97 -1.50
C LEU A 155 10.61 -2.87 -1.24
N VAL A 156 10.28 -1.97 -0.31
CA VAL A 156 11.14 -0.85 0.06
C VAL A 156 11.82 -1.18 1.37
N PHE A 157 13.13 -1.40 1.31
CA PHE A 157 13.99 -1.31 2.49
C PHE A 157 14.36 0.15 2.73
N ASN A 158 14.85 0.48 3.93
CA ASN A 158 15.23 1.85 4.30
C ASN A 158 16.12 2.61 3.30
N LYS A 159 16.89 1.91 2.45
CA LYS A 159 17.83 2.52 1.48
C LYS A 159 17.67 2.02 0.04
N ASP A 160 17.00 0.90 -0.16
CA ASP A 160 16.92 0.23 -1.46
C ASP A 160 15.45 -0.10 -1.72
N THR A 161 15.04 0.01 -2.98
CA THR A 161 13.71 -0.40 -3.44
C THR A 161 13.87 -1.52 -4.44
N PHE A 162 13.05 -2.55 -4.28
CA PHE A 162 13.12 -3.76 -5.10
C PHE A 162 11.76 -4.09 -5.69
N ASP A 163 11.79 -4.59 -6.92
CA ASP A 163 10.74 -5.42 -7.45
C ASP A 163 10.90 -6.84 -6.89
N ILE A 164 9.80 -7.45 -6.45
CA ILE A 164 9.82 -8.87 -6.04
C ILE A 164 9.68 -9.71 -7.29
N TYR A 165 10.81 -10.00 -7.93
CA TYR A 165 10.86 -10.79 -9.16
C TYR A 165 10.21 -12.16 -8.97
N GLN A 166 10.54 -12.84 -7.87
CA GLN A 166 9.93 -14.14 -7.51
C GLN A 166 9.96 -14.35 -5.99
N LEU A 167 8.87 -14.88 -5.45
CA LEU A 167 8.77 -15.33 -4.05
C LEU A 167 8.21 -16.75 -4.02
N GLY A 168 9.06 -17.71 -3.64
CA GLY A 168 8.71 -19.10 -3.44
C GLY A 168 8.79 -19.54 -1.98
N ALA A 169 8.54 -20.83 -1.74
CA ALA A 169 8.58 -21.40 -0.38
C ALA A 169 9.97 -21.29 0.26
N ASP A 170 11.05 -21.39 -0.52
CA ASP A 170 12.44 -21.39 -0.04
C ASP A 170 13.37 -20.45 -0.81
N SER A 171 12.83 -19.68 -1.75
CA SER A 171 13.59 -18.76 -2.61
C SER A 171 12.92 -17.38 -2.69
N LEU A 172 13.75 -16.34 -2.70
CA LEU A 172 13.35 -14.95 -2.87
C LEU A 172 14.31 -14.30 -3.87
N TYR A 173 13.76 -13.70 -4.92
CA TYR A 173 14.50 -12.96 -5.93
C TYR A 173 14.03 -11.51 -5.90
N LEU A 174 14.97 -10.61 -5.62
CA LEU A 174 14.73 -9.17 -5.58
C LEU A 174 15.49 -8.52 -6.72
N GLU A 175 14.83 -7.64 -7.48
CA GLU A 175 15.44 -6.93 -8.60
C GLU A 175 15.48 -5.42 -8.32
N ASN A 176 16.60 -4.78 -8.64
CA ASN A 176 16.69 -3.32 -8.75
C ASN A 176 17.60 -2.93 -9.93
N ASP A 177 17.96 -1.65 -10.00
CA ASP A 177 18.83 -1.07 -11.03
C ASP A 177 20.21 -1.74 -11.15
N LYS A 178 20.67 -2.46 -10.12
CA LYS A 178 21.96 -3.17 -10.08
C LYS A 178 21.84 -4.63 -10.52
N GLY A 179 20.63 -5.15 -10.69
CA GLY A 179 20.35 -6.52 -11.13
C GLY A 179 19.48 -7.33 -10.15
N ILE A 180 19.50 -8.65 -10.33
CA ILE A 180 18.70 -9.60 -9.56
C ILE A 180 19.54 -10.25 -8.46
N PHE A 181 19.05 -10.18 -7.22
CA PHE A 181 19.64 -10.78 -6.04
C PHE A 181 18.82 -12.00 -5.62
N ALA A 182 19.48 -13.15 -5.49
CA ALA A 182 18.85 -14.40 -5.10
C ALA A 182 19.15 -14.74 -3.62
N TYR A 183 18.10 -15.08 -2.89
CA TYR A 183 18.17 -15.46 -1.48
C TYR A 183 17.48 -16.80 -1.25
N LYS A 184 18.02 -17.56 -0.31
CA LYS A 184 17.45 -18.82 0.19
C LYS A 184 16.87 -18.63 1.58
N ARG A 185 15.73 -19.28 1.86
CA ARG A 185 15.13 -19.27 3.20
C ARG A 185 15.96 -20.10 4.17
N ILE A 186 16.21 -19.55 5.36
CA ILE A 186 16.75 -20.27 6.52
C ILE A 186 15.57 -20.71 7.40
N LYS A 187 15.57 -21.99 7.80
CA LYS A 187 14.62 -22.54 8.77
C LYS A 187 15.07 -22.26 10.20
#